data_AF-A0A0L0N1U8-F1
#
_entry.id   AF-A0A0L0N1U8-F1
#
_cell.length_a   1.000
_cell.length_b   1.000
_cell.length_c   1.000
_cell.angle_alpha   90.00
_cell.angle_beta   90.00
_cell.angle_gamma   90.00
#
_symmetry.space_group_name_H-M   'P 1'
#
loop_
_entity.id
_entity.type
_entity.pdbx_description
1 polymer ?
#
loop_
_entity_poly.entity_id
_entity_poly.type
_entity_poly.pdbx_seq_one_letter_code
_entity_poly.pdbx_strand_id
1 'polypeptide(L)'
;MAQHLAAIEAPEGWSVDPGDLKLDYYWGADGDGTVAANKVGLTGPQGLMIVDPDDGGDAYVFTASGGKVYLWNMLTNEVYEYTDPTDLDGILAQMKMPPGKGKLESKLLKDAA
;
A
#
# COMPACT_ATOMS: atom_id res chain seq x y z
N MET A 1 -21.10 -4.52 -3.51
CA MET A 1 -20.61 -3.49 -4.45
C MET A 1 -19.13 -3.75 -4.65
N ALA A 2 -18.76 -4.60 -5.62
CA ALA A 2 -17.35 -4.82 -5.96
C ALA A 2 -16.94 -3.66 -6.87
N GLN A 3 -16.24 -2.67 -6.32
CA GLN A 3 -15.69 -1.58 -7.13
C GLN A 3 -14.59 -2.15 -8.01
N HIS A 4 -14.70 -1.91 -9.31
CA HIS A 4 -13.70 -2.19 -10.33
C HIS A 4 -12.41 -1.43 -9.96
N LEU A 5 -11.49 -2.09 -9.25
CA LEU A 5 -10.09 -1.80 -9.43
C LEU A 5 -9.77 -2.25 -10.86
N ALA A 6 -9.28 -1.34 -11.70
CA ALA A 6 -8.53 -1.77 -12.88
C ALA A 6 -7.52 -2.83 -12.40
N ALA A 7 -7.42 -3.96 -13.09
CA ALA A 7 -6.59 -5.07 -12.63
C ALA A 7 -5.17 -4.56 -12.36
N ILE A 8 -4.79 -4.45 -11.09
CA ILE A 8 -3.46 -4.01 -10.71
C ILE A 8 -2.51 -5.08 -11.22
N GLU A 9 -1.65 -4.70 -12.15
CA GLU A 9 -0.54 -5.55 -12.55
C GLU A 9 0.61 -5.32 -11.57
N ALA A 10 0.76 -6.25 -10.62
CA ALA A 10 1.79 -6.18 -9.61
C ALA A 10 3.20 -6.13 -10.22
N PRO A 11 4.13 -5.33 -9.68
CA PRO A 11 5.56 -5.44 -10.00
C PRO A 11 6.15 -6.76 -9.47
N GLU A 12 7.34 -7.12 -9.95
CA GLU A 12 8.07 -8.30 -9.45
C GLU A 12 8.27 -8.20 -7.93
N GLY A 13 8.00 -9.30 -7.23
CA GLY A 13 8.00 -9.41 -5.77
C GLY A 13 6.84 -8.75 -5.04
N TRP A 14 5.76 -8.45 -5.75
CA TRP A 14 4.49 -8.01 -5.17
C TRP A 14 3.35 -8.90 -5.65
N SER A 15 2.34 -9.06 -4.80
CA SER A 15 1.15 -9.85 -5.08
C SER A 15 -0.13 -9.00 -4.97
N VAL A 16 -1.06 -9.31 -5.87
CA VAL A 16 -2.45 -8.85 -5.87
C VAL A 16 -3.43 -10.02 -5.70
N ASP A 17 -2.91 -11.21 -5.44
CA ASP A 17 -3.72 -12.40 -5.29
C ASP A 17 -4.55 -12.29 -4.00
N PRO A 18 -5.87 -12.53 -4.05
CA PRO A 18 -6.74 -12.37 -2.88
C PRO A 18 -6.30 -13.20 -1.66
N GLY A 19 -5.63 -14.34 -1.89
CA GLY A 19 -5.10 -15.19 -0.83
C GLY A 19 -3.92 -14.57 -0.06
N ASP A 20 -3.12 -13.75 -0.72
CA ASP A 20 -1.95 -13.07 -0.13
C ASP A 20 -2.36 -11.74 0.49
N LEU A 21 -3.26 -11.01 -0.19
CA LEU A 21 -3.75 -9.71 0.27
C LEU A 21 -4.40 -9.77 1.65
N LYS A 22 -5.02 -10.92 2.00
CA LYS A 22 -5.70 -11.17 3.29
C LYS A 22 -6.51 -9.95 3.77
N LEU A 23 -7.34 -9.41 2.87
CA LEU A 23 -7.99 -8.11 3.05
C LEU A 23 -8.78 -8.02 4.36
N ASP A 24 -9.52 -9.05 4.73
CA ASP A 24 -10.30 -9.07 5.98
C ASP A 24 -9.41 -9.03 7.23
N TYR A 25 -8.20 -9.60 7.15
CA TYR A 25 -7.25 -9.64 8.28
C TYR A 25 -6.56 -8.29 8.47
N TYR A 26 -6.04 -7.68 7.41
CA TYR A 26 -5.28 -6.41 7.51
C TYR A 26 -6.16 -5.16 7.48
N TRP A 27 -7.26 -5.20 6.73
CA TRP A 27 -8.12 -4.04 6.43
C TRP A 27 -9.54 -4.20 6.97
N GLY A 28 -9.80 -5.22 7.80
CA GLY A 28 -11.01 -5.32 8.61
C GLY A 28 -11.11 -4.18 9.64
N ALA A 29 -12.22 -4.12 10.37
CA ALA A 29 -12.51 -3.04 11.34
C ALA A 29 -11.39 -2.83 12.37
N ASP A 30 -10.80 -3.92 12.85
CA ASP A 30 -9.70 -3.93 13.82
C ASP A 30 -8.39 -4.49 13.21
N GLY A 31 -8.29 -4.53 11.88
CA GLY A 31 -7.11 -5.04 11.19
C GLY A 31 -5.90 -4.12 11.40
N ASP A 32 -4.70 -4.70 11.47
CA ASP A 32 -3.47 -3.96 11.78
C ASP A 32 -3.22 -2.80 10.80
N GLY A 33 -3.51 -3.00 9.51
CA GLY A 33 -3.41 -1.95 8.48
C GLY A 33 -4.44 -0.84 8.70
N THR A 34 -5.68 -1.20 9.06
CA THR A 34 -6.71 -0.23 9.45
C THR A 34 -6.29 0.60 10.66
N VAL A 35 -5.74 -0.05 11.70
CA VAL A 35 -5.23 0.63 12.90
C VAL A 35 -4.08 1.57 12.55
N ALA A 36 -3.12 1.12 11.73
CA ALA A 36 -2.00 1.94 11.28
C ALA A 36 -2.45 3.17 10.49
N ALA A 37 -3.37 3.01 9.55
CA ALA A 37 -3.93 4.10 8.75
C ALA A 37 -4.69 5.12 9.62
N ASN A 38 -5.54 4.63 10.54
CA ASN A 38 -6.31 5.49 11.44
C ASN A 38 -5.39 6.29 12.38
N LYS A 39 -4.29 5.68 12.84
CA LYS A 39 -3.31 6.33 13.73
C LYS A 39 -2.72 7.60 13.12
N VAL A 40 -2.54 7.65 11.80
CA VAL A 40 -2.04 8.82 11.07
C VAL A 40 -3.16 9.68 10.46
N GLY A 41 -4.41 9.47 10.89
CA GLY A 41 -5.57 10.27 10.50
C GLY A 41 -6.19 9.92 9.14
N LEU A 42 -5.81 8.80 8.53
CA LEU A 42 -6.43 8.31 7.29
C LEU A 42 -7.73 7.57 7.61
N THR A 43 -8.68 7.62 6.69
CA THR A 43 -9.99 6.97 6.86
C THR A 43 -10.38 6.19 5.61
N GLY A 44 -11.14 5.10 5.81
CA GLY A 44 -11.54 4.21 4.71
C GLY A 44 -10.36 3.60 3.95
N PRO A 45 -9.36 3.02 4.61
CA PRO A 45 -8.23 2.40 3.94
C PRO A 45 -8.67 1.16 3.14
N GLN A 46 -8.04 0.93 2.00
CA GLN A 46 -8.26 -0.22 1.13
C GLN A 46 -6.92 -0.73 0.61
N GLY A 47 -6.61 -1.99 0.91
CA GLY A 47 -5.42 -2.67 0.40
C GLY A 47 -5.42 -2.79 -1.13
N LEU A 48 -4.26 -2.56 -1.75
CA LEU A 48 -4.07 -2.63 -3.19
C LEU A 48 -3.12 -3.77 -3.60
N MET A 49 -1.96 -3.87 -2.95
CA MET A 49 -0.98 -4.94 -3.17
C MET A 49 -0.08 -5.13 -1.95
N ILE A 50 0.45 -6.34 -1.78
CA ILE A 50 1.35 -6.71 -0.68
C ILE A 50 2.65 -7.24 -1.26
N VAL A 51 3.77 -7.10 -0.55
CA VAL A 51 5.00 -7.82 -0.93
C VAL A 51 4.73 -9.32 -0.92
N ASP A 52 5.24 -10.02 -1.94
CA ASP A 52 5.07 -11.47 -2.06
C ASP A 52 5.69 -12.16 -0.81
N PRO A 53 4.93 -13.02 -0.12
CA PRO A 53 5.43 -13.78 1.03
C PRO A 53 6.71 -14.57 0.73
N ASP A 54 6.90 -15.04 -0.51
CA ASP A 54 8.08 -15.81 -0.92
C ASP A 54 9.34 -14.94 -1.04
N ASP A 55 9.18 -13.62 -1.24
CA ASP A 55 10.28 -12.64 -1.31
C ASP A 55 10.63 -12.02 0.05
N GLY A 56 9.91 -12.40 1.11
CA GLY A 56 10.30 -12.15 2.50
C GLY A 56 10.25 -10.69 2.95
N GLY A 57 9.44 -9.85 2.30
CA GLY A 57 9.21 -8.47 2.71
C GLY A 57 7.83 -8.25 3.35
N ASP A 58 7.76 -7.23 4.20
CA ASP A 58 6.61 -6.92 5.06
C ASP A 58 6.13 -5.49 4.77
N ALA A 59 5.53 -5.31 3.59
CA ALA A 59 4.97 -4.02 3.20
C ALA A 59 3.67 -4.16 2.38
N TYR A 60 2.80 -3.17 2.54
CA TYR A 60 1.48 -3.14 1.92
C TYR A 60 1.24 -1.78 1.27
N VAL A 61 0.92 -1.76 -0.03
CA VAL A 61 0.44 -0.55 -0.71
C VAL A 61 -1.08 -0.48 -0.63
N PHE A 62 -1.60 0.68 -0.22
CA PHE A 62 -3.02 0.88 0.01
C PHE A 62 -3.44 2.29 -0.41
N THR A 63 -4.76 2.50 -0.56
CA THR A 63 -5.38 3.82 -0.73
C THR A 63 -6.25 4.16 0.46
N ALA A 64 -6.54 5.43 0.67
CA ALA A 64 -7.51 5.90 1.66
C ALA A 64 -8.50 6.88 1.04
N SER A 65 -9.45 7.37 1.84
CA SER A 65 -10.35 8.45 1.46
C SER A 65 -9.53 9.66 0.97
N GLY A 66 -9.86 10.15 -0.24
CA GLY A 66 -9.09 11.18 -0.93
C GLY A 66 -8.23 10.65 -2.08
N GLY A 67 -8.12 9.33 -2.26
CA GLY A 67 -7.57 8.70 -3.46
C GLY A 67 -6.04 8.76 -3.59
N LYS A 68 -5.34 9.12 -2.51
CA LYS A 68 -3.88 9.05 -2.45
C LYS A 68 -3.40 7.63 -2.17
N VAL A 69 -2.18 7.34 -2.60
CA VAL A 69 -1.52 6.04 -2.42
C VAL A 69 -0.50 6.11 -1.29
N TYR A 70 -0.47 5.06 -0.50
CA TYR A 70 0.35 4.95 0.70
C TYR A 70 1.08 3.61 0.73
N LEU A 71 2.18 3.58 1.47
CA LEU A 71 2.91 2.37 1.84
C LEU A 71 2.83 2.20 3.36
N TRP A 72 2.33 1.06 3.80
CA TRP A 72 2.44 0.63 5.19
C TRP A 72 3.63 -0.33 5.32
N ASN A 73 4.61 0.05 6.13
CA ASN A 73 5.69 -0.83 6.55
C ASN A 73 5.20 -1.64 7.74
N MET A 74 5.03 -2.94 7.56
CA MET A 74 4.40 -3.81 8.56
C MET A 74 5.37 -4.16 9.70
N LEU A 75 6.69 -4.04 9.48
CA LEU A 75 7.70 -4.25 10.52
C LEU A 75 7.77 -3.10 11.53
N THR A 76 7.74 -1.86 11.02
CA THR A 76 7.84 -0.65 11.88
C THR A 76 6.48 -0.05 12.22
N ASN A 77 5.41 -0.56 11.59
CA ASN A 77 4.07 -0.01 11.65
C ASN A 77 3.98 1.46 11.19
N GLU A 78 4.91 1.88 10.32
CA GLU A 78 4.98 3.24 9.79
C GLU A 78 4.17 3.35 8.49
N VAL A 79 3.51 4.48 8.31
CA VAL A 79 2.75 4.80 7.09
C VAL A 79 3.44 5.92 6.33
N TYR A 80 3.70 5.69 5.05
CA TYR A 80 4.30 6.65 4.15
C TYR A 80 3.28 7.05 3.08
N GLU A 81 3.18 8.35 2.79
CA GLU A 81 2.45 8.86 1.62
C GLU A 81 3.43 8.98 0.44
N TYR A 82 3.08 8.43 -0.72
CA TYR A 82 3.82 8.68 -1.95
C TYR A 82 3.61 10.12 -2.41
N THR A 83 4.71 10.82 -2.69
CA THR A 83 4.71 12.25 -3.06
C THR A 83 5.18 12.52 -4.48
N ASP A 84 5.92 11.59 -5.08
CA ASP A 84 6.31 11.64 -6.49
C ASP A 84 6.69 10.25 -7.00
N PRO A 85 5.94 9.66 -7.95
CA PRO A 85 4.59 10.04 -8.39
C PRO A 85 3.54 9.87 -7.27
N THR A 86 2.37 10.49 -7.43
CA THR A 86 1.28 10.47 -6.42
C THR A 86 0.11 9.54 -6.79
N ASP A 87 0.01 9.16 -8.06
CA ASP A 87 -1.01 8.25 -8.58
C ASP A 87 -0.49 6.82 -8.69
N LEU A 88 -1.40 5.85 -8.62
CA LEU A 88 -1.07 4.42 -8.60
C LEU A 88 -0.33 3.98 -9.87
N ASP A 89 -0.76 4.44 -11.05
CA ASP A 89 -0.17 4.03 -12.33
C ASP A 89 1.28 4.50 -12.43
N GLY A 90 1.55 5.75 -12.05
CA GLY A 90 2.91 6.29 -11.96
C GLY A 90 3.77 5.51 -10.98
N ILE A 91 3.25 5.19 -9.80
CA ILE A 91 3.98 4.42 -8.77
C ILE A 91 4.34 3.04 -9.31
N LEU A 92 3.38 2.32 -9.88
CA LEU A 92 3.59 1.00 -10.48
C LEU A 92 4.60 1.05 -11.63
N ALA A 93 4.53 2.09 -12.48
CA ALA A 93 5.49 2.27 -13.56
C ALA A 93 6.92 2.42 -13.06
N GLN A 94 7.13 3.12 -11.94
CA GLN A 94 8.46 3.24 -11.31
C GLN A 94 8.90 1.93 -10.65
N MET A 95 8.00 1.21 -9.97
CA MET A 95 8.31 -0.06 -9.31
C MET A 95 8.66 -1.18 -10.30
N LYS A 96 8.06 -1.17 -11.50
CA LYS A 96 8.34 -2.12 -12.58
C LYS A 96 9.67 -1.86 -13.31
N MET A 97 10.36 -0.76 -13.02
CA MET A 97 11.67 -0.49 -13.63
C MET A 97 12.74 -1.42 -13.06
N PRO A 98 13.83 -1.69 -13.80
CA PRO A 98 14.94 -2.47 -13.29
C PRO A 98 15.50 -1.89 -11.97
N PRO A 99 16.10 -2.72 -11.10
CA PRO A 99 16.66 -2.27 -9.84
C PRO A 99 17.58 -1.04 -9.99
N GLY A 100 17.30 0.01 -9.20
CA GLY A 100 18.03 1.28 -9.23
C GLY A 100 17.68 2.23 -10.39
N LYS A 101 16.65 1.93 -11.20
CA LYS A 101 16.15 2.83 -12.25
C LYS A 101 14.87 3.56 -11.87
N GLY A 102 13.99 2.91 -11.12
CA GLY A 102 12.77 3.53 -10.60
C GLY A 102 13.08 4.58 -9.55
N LYS A 103 12.27 5.63 -9.50
CA LYS A 103 12.34 6.67 -8.46
C LYS A 103 10.96 6.87 -7.84
N LEU A 104 10.89 6.66 -6.53
CA LEU A 104 9.72 6.95 -5.71
C LEU A 104 10.16 7.90 -4.59
N GLU A 105 9.42 8.99 -4.41
CA GLU A 105 9.54 9.82 -3.23
C GLU A 105 8.34 9.57 -2.31
N SER A 106 8.61 9.51 -1.02
CA SER A 106 7.59 9.35 0.00
C SER A 106 7.93 10.17 1.23
N LYS A 107 6.90 10.45 2.04
CA LYS A 107 7.06 11.10 3.34
C LYS A 107 6.41 10.24 4.42
N LEU A 108 7.10 10.11 5.55
CA LEU A 108 6.54 9.48 6.75
C LEU A 108 5.40 10.34 7.30
N LEU A 109 4.25 9.73 7.54
CA LEU A 109 3.14 10.38 8.24
C LEU A 109 3.33 10.26 9.75
N LYS A 110 2.95 11.32 10.46
CA LYS A 110 2.98 11.36 11.92
C LYS A 110 1.63 10.96 12.47
N ASP A 111 1.63 10.45 13.70
CA ASP A 111 0.40 10.20 14.45
C ASP A 111 -0.47 11.47 14.46
N ALA A 112 -1.76 11.29 14.21
CA ALA A 112 -2.74 12.35 14.37
C ALA A 112 -2.86 12.73 15.85
N ALA A 113 -2.90 14.03 16.13
CA ALA A 113 -3.04 14.58 17.47
C ALA A 113 -4.47 14.52 17.99
#